data_AF-A0A948BRV2-F1
#
_entry.id   AF-A0A948BRV2-F1
#
_cell.length_a   1.000
_cell.length_b   1.000
_cell.length_c   1.000
_cell.angle_alpha   90.00
_cell.angle_beta   90.00
_cell.angle_gamma   90.00
#
_symmetry.space_group_name_H-M   'P 1'
#
loop_
_entity.id
_entity.type
_entity.pdbx_description
1 polymer ?
#
loop_
_entity_poly.entity_id
_entity_poly.type
_entity_poly.pdbx_seq_one_letter_code
_entity_poly.pdbx_strand_id
1 'polypeptide(L)'
;SVAFASWWNPFSWFHNWNFLKKNQEIQILETLPGEIEKKLDDASASTQTQNIIDLQTEESKIPTNTNTSVQVEAKPIKPVVVASDTLPPSEINKYDSFVTCLKNKGAVFYGASWCSHCNTQKLLFGASKDLLPYTECSVPDSREQAKACKDNGIMAYPTWKFADGSRLVGEASFEELAQKTSCRLP
;
A
#
# COMPACT_ATOMS: atom_id res chain seq x y z
N SER A 1 -51.25 -8.85 -35.68
CA SER A 1 -51.34 -9.59 -34.41
C SER A 1 -49.95 -9.97 -33.95
N VAL A 2 -49.70 -9.82 -32.65
CA VAL A 2 -48.43 -10.04 -31.94
C VAL A 2 -48.45 -11.41 -31.24
N ALA A 3 -47.33 -12.14 -31.27
CA ALA A 3 -46.79 -13.02 -30.21
C ALA A 3 -45.48 -13.66 -30.77
N PHE A 4 -44.26 -13.32 -30.31
CA PHE A 4 -43.53 -13.82 -29.12
C PHE A 4 -43.52 -15.37 -29.05
N ALA A 5 -42.42 -16.12 -28.86
CA ALA A 5 -41.16 -15.82 -28.17
C ALA A 5 -40.05 -16.88 -28.47
N SER A 6 -38.82 -16.55 -28.06
CA SER A 6 -37.77 -17.44 -27.50
C SER A 6 -37.06 -18.45 -28.43
N TRP A 7 -35.75 -18.68 -28.40
CA TRP A 7 -34.66 -18.30 -27.49
C TRP A 7 -33.32 -18.56 -28.19
N TRP A 8 -32.31 -17.72 -27.93
CA TRP A 8 -30.92 -17.88 -28.38
C TRP A 8 -30.18 -18.91 -27.50
N ASN A 9 -29.45 -19.84 -28.12
CA ASN A 9 -28.61 -20.86 -27.47
C ASN A 9 -27.12 -20.58 -27.74
N PRO A 10 -26.28 -20.27 -26.74
CA PRO A 10 -24.91 -19.77 -26.97
C PRO A 10 -23.83 -20.86 -27.13
N PHE A 11 -24.20 -22.13 -27.33
CA PHE A 11 -23.26 -23.26 -27.34
C PHE A 11 -22.60 -23.57 -28.70
N SER A 12 -22.77 -22.73 -29.73
CA SER A 12 -22.30 -23.05 -31.09
C SER A 12 -20.93 -22.46 -31.49
N TRP A 13 -20.16 -21.91 -30.56
CA TRP A 13 -18.82 -21.33 -30.82
C TRP A 13 -17.64 -22.11 -30.20
N PHE A 14 -17.79 -23.41 -29.95
CA PHE A 14 -16.70 -24.24 -29.39
C PHE A 14 -16.44 -25.54 -30.16
N HIS A 15 -16.58 -25.53 -31.48
CA HIS A 15 -16.25 -26.67 -32.35
C HIS A 15 -15.58 -26.24 -33.66
N ASN A 16 -14.46 -25.51 -33.59
CA ASN A 16 -13.51 -25.47 -34.71
C ASN A 16 -12.18 -24.87 -34.27
N TRP A 17 -11.22 -25.68 -33.81
CA TRP A 17 -9.78 -25.39 -33.88
C TRP A 17 -9.04 -26.71 -34.02
N ASN A 18 -9.01 -27.21 -35.25
CA ASN A 18 -8.01 -28.15 -35.72
C ASN A 18 -6.84 -27.33 -36.27
N PHE A 19 -5.71 -27.27 -35.56
CA PHE A 19 -4.45 -26.87 -36.16
C PHE A 19 -3.33 -27.77 -35.64
N LEU A 20 -3.21 -28.92 -36.31
CA LEU A 20 -2.00 -29.71 -36.33
C LEU A 20 -1.02 -29.03 -37.30
N LYS A 21 0.06 -28.46 -36.78
CA LYS A 21 1.35 -28.50 -37.48
C LYS A 21 2.32 -29.31 -36.62
N LYS A 22 2.77 -30.40 -37.21
CA LYS A 22 3.59 -31.49 -36.68
C LYS A 22 5.07 -31.20 -36.95
N ASN A 23 5.93 -31.82 -36.13
CA ASN A 23 7.39 -32.03 -36.23
C ASN A 23 8.29 -30.86 -35.79
N GLN A 24 9.35 -31.04 -35.00
CA GLN A 24 10.09 -32.25 -34.61
C GLN A 24 10.94 -31.98 -33.34
N GLU A 25 11.20 -33.04 -32.58
CA GLU A 25 12.18 -33.18 -31.47
C GLU A 25 11.90 -32.45 -30.16
N ILE A 26 11.42 -33.17 -29.13
CA ILE A 26 12.23 -33.59 -27.97
C ILE A 26 11.61 -34.92 -27.46
N GLN A 27 12.27 -36.03 -27.78
CA GLN A 27 12.18 -37.25 -26.97
C GLN A 27 12.89 -36.93 -25.66
N ILE A 28 12.36 -37.37 -24.51
CA ILE A 28 13.08 -37.84 -23.30
C ILE A 28 12.14 -37.75 -22.08
N LEU A 29 11.89 -38.93 -21.49
CA LEU A 29 11.48 -39.21 -20.10
C LEU A 29 10.03 -38.91 -19.68
N GLU A 30 9.12 -39.78 -20.13
CA GLU A 30 8.10 -40.33 -19.24
C GLU A 30 8.77 -41.23 -18.19
N THR A 31 9.00 -40.71 -16.98
CA THR A 31 9.35 -41.54 -15.82
C THR A 31 8.81 -40.91 -14.53
N LEU A 32 7.75 -41.54 -13.99
CA LEU A 32 7.37 -41.65 -12.57
C LEU A 32 6.88 -40.40 -11.79
N PRO A 33 5.56 -40.29 -11.52
CA PRO A 33 5.05 -39.67 -10.31
C PRO A 33 5.04 -40.70 -9.16
N GLY A 34 6.02 -40.65 -8.25
CA GLY A 34 6.12 -41.63 -7.17
C GLY A 34 6.98 -41.26 -5.97
N GLU A 35 7.28 -39.98 -5.74
CA GLU A 35 8.27 -39.60 -4.70
C GLU A 35 7.79 -38.49 -3.73
N ILE A 36 6.47 -38.28 -3.59
CA ILE A 36 5.93 -37.33 -2.59
C ILE A 36 5.34 -38.05 -1.36
N GLU A 37 5.11 -39.37 -1.39
CA GLU A 37 4.53 -40.09 -0.25
C GLU A 37 5.55 -40.58 0.80
N LYS A 38 6.86 -40.38 0.61
CA LYS A 38 7.90 -40.86 1.55
C LYS A 38 8.51 -39.78 2.46
N LYS A 39 7.79 -38.70 2.75
CA LYS A 39 8.22 -37.70 3.74
C LYS A 39 7.28 -37.52 4.94
N LEU A 40 6.26 -38.38 5.08
CA LEU A 40 5.33 -38.31 6.22
C LEU A 40 5.67 -39.24 7.40
N ASP A 41 6.62 -40.17 7.27
CA ASP A 41 6.87 -41.18 8.32
C ASP A 41 8.09 -40.91 9.25
N ASP A 42 8.93 -39.91 8.96
CA ASP A 42 10.16 -39.68 9.74
C ASP A 42 10.06 -38.53 10.78
N ALA A 43 8.87 -38.03 11.09
CA ALA A 43 8.66 -37.00 12.13
C ALA A 43 7.84 -37.48 13.34
N SER A 44 7.74 -38.79 13.55
CA SER A 44 7.18 -39.40 14.75
C SER A 44 8.29 -40.09 15.55
N ALA A 45 8.95 -39.34 16.45
CA ALA A 45 9.51 -39.79 17.74
C ALA A 45 10.68 -38.90 18.21
N SER A 46 10.36 -37.82 18.91
CA SER A 46 11.01 -37.53 20.21
C SER A 46 10.18 -36.50 20.98
N THR A 47 9.28 -37.03 21.80
CA THR A 47 8.68 -36.35 22.94
C THR A 47 9.78 -35.95 23.92
N GLN A 48 9.90 -34.68 24.28
CA GLN A 48 10.15 -34.29 25.67
C GLN A 48 9.34 -33.05 26.04
N THR A 49 8.31 -33.35 26.84
CA THR A 49 7.55 -32.47 27.71
C THR A 49 8.48 -31.76 28.71
N GLN A 50 8.40 -30.43 28.78
CA GLN A 50 8.57 -29.74 30.05
C GLN A 50 7.56 -28.59 30.18
N ASN A 51 6.67 -28.81 31.15
CA ASN A 51 5.91 -27.84 31.92
C ASN A 51 6.53 -26.45 31.98
N ILE A 52 5.75 -25.43 31.62
CA ILE A 52 5.73 -24.16 32.34
C ILE A 52 4.27 -23.82 32.60
N ILE A 53 3.84 -24.11 33.82
CA ILE A 53 2.67 -23.49 34.43
C ILE A 53 3.21 -22.44 35.39
N ASP A 54 2.43 -21.38 35.51
CA ASP A 54 2.30 -20.49 36.65
C ASP A 54 3.11 -19.18 36.68
N LEU A 55 2.29 -18.11 36.63
CA LEU A 55 2.37 -16.90 37.44
C LEU A 55 3.53 -15.96 37.02
N GLN A 56 3.32 -14.69 36.70
CA GLN A 56 2.44 -13.72 37.34
C GLN A 56 2.05 -12.62 36.35
N THR A 57 0.76 -12.32 36.33
CA THR A 57 0.18 -11.06 35.91
C THR A 57 0.77 -9.93 36.75
N GLU A 58 1.71 -9.15 36.21
CA GLU A 58 2.02 -7.83 36.75
C GLU A 58 1.12 -6.80 36.08
N GLU A 59 0.04 -6.45 36.78
CA GLU A 59 -0.68 -5.21 36.57
C GLU A 59 0.29 -4.04 36.76
N SER A 60 0.72 -3.43 35.66
CA SER A 60 1.38 -2.14 35.68
C SER A 60 0.37 -1.10 36.20
N LYS A 61 0.46 -0.83 37.51
CA LYS A 61 -0.18 0.29 38.18
C LYS A 61 0.24 1.57 37.48
N ILE A 62 -0.68 2.18 36.73
CA ILE A 62 -0.58 3.59 36.33
C ILE A 62 -0.82 4.41 37.61
N PRO A 63 0.16 5.17 38.11
CA PRO A 63 -0.08 6.10 39.20
C PRO A 63 -0.94 7.27 38.69
N THR A 64 -2.11 7.43 39.30
CA THR A 64 -2.93 8.65 39.25
C THR A 64 -2.10 9.81 39.78
N ASN A 65 -1.56 10.64 38.89
CA ASN A 65 -0.96 11.91 39.27
C ASN A 65 -2.08 12.92 39.53
N THR A 66 -2.20 13.26 40.80
CA THR A 66 -3.08 14.25 41.40
C THR A 66 -2.83 15.64 40.82
N ASN A 67 -3.91 16.34 40.47
CA ASN A 67 -3.90 17.77 40.14
C ASN A 67 -3.29 18.59 41.29
N THR A 68 -1.99 18.85 41.21
CA THR A 68 -1.32 19.86 42.01
C THR A 68 -1.49 21.20 41.31
N SER A 69 -2.32 22.06 41.92
CA SER A 69 -2.49 23.45 41.53
C SER A 69 -1.16 24.20 41.72
N VAL A 70 -0.37 24.30 40.66
CA VAL A 70 0.77 25.21 40.61
C VAL A 70 0.21 26.62 40.41
N GLN A 71 0.35 27.45 41.43
CA GLN A 71 0.12 28.89 41.35
C GLN A 71 1.22 29.49 40.45
N VAL A 72 0.92 29.72 39.18
CA VAL A 72 1.78 30.50 38.29
C VAL A 72 1.54 31.98 38.56
N GLU A 73 2.45 32.57 39.32
CA GLU A 73 2.54 34.01 39.47
C GLU A 73 2.89 34.62 38.09
N ALA A 74 1.91 35.27 37.46
CA ALA A 74 2.07 35.86 36.15
C ALA A 74 3.02 37.06 36.23
N LYS A 75 4.30 36.81 35.92
CA LYS A 75 5.25 37.88 35.60
C LYS A 75 4.75 38.60 34.34
N PRO A 76 4.69 39.95 34.32
CA PRO A 76 4.13 40.68 33.19
C PRO A 76 4.95 40.40 31.93
N ILE A 77 4.34 39.68 30.98
CA ILE A 77 4.91 39.44 29.66
C ILE A 77 4.76 40.75 28.88
N LYS A 78 5.88 41.37 28.54
CA LYS A 78 5.89 42.49 27.60
C LYS A 78 5.36 41.98 26.26
N PRO A 79 4.45 42.69 25.58
CA PRO A 79 3.94 42.23 24.30
C PRO A 79 5.08 42.25 23.28
N VAL A 80 5.53 41.07 22.84
CA VAL A 80 6.41 40.93 21.70
C VAL A 80 5.54 41.06 20.46
N VAL A 81 5.59 42.22 19.81
CA VAL A 81 5.10 42.41 18.44
C VAL A 81 6.01 41.61 17.51
N VAL A 82 5.66 40.36 17.22
CA VAL A 82 6.33 39.57 16.19
C VAL A 82 5.58 39.81 14.87
N ALA A 83 6.22 40.53 13.96
CA ALA A 83 5.73 40.71 12.60
C ALA A 83 5.53 39.36 11.92
N SER A 84 4.38 39.20 11.28
CA SER A 84 3.82 37.95 10.77
C SER A 84 4.31 37.61 9.36
N ASP A 85 5.63 37.47 9.13
CA ASP A 85 6.15 37.16 7.77
C ASP A 85 7.33 36.17 7.74
N THR A 86 7.63 35.47 8.84
CA THR A 86 8.66 34.41 8.78
C THR A 86 8.36 33.32 9.80
N LEU A 87 7.68 32.27 9.34
CA LEU A 87 7.78 30.96 10.00
C LEU A 87 9.28 30.66 10.18
N PRO A 88 9.73 30.18 11.37
CA PRO A 88 11.10 29.72 11.52
C PRO A 88 11.38 28.72 10.40
N PRO A 89 12.56 28.73 9.76
CA PRO A 89 12.88 27.75 8.73
C PRO A 89 12.92 26.36 9.38
N SER A 90 11.76 25.72 9.46
CA SER A 90 11.64 24.28 9.54
C SER A 90 12.47 23.78 8.37
N GLU A 91 13.48 22.97 8.67
CA GLU A 91 14.47 22.48 7.72
C GLU A 91 13.80 22.15 6.38
N ILE A 92 14.13 22.92 5.33
CA ILE A 92 13.60 22.66 3.99
C ILE A 92 14.17 21.32 3.57
N ASN A 93 13.34 20.28 3.54
CA ASN A 93 13.81 18.95 3.16
C ASN A 93 14.07 18.94 1.66
N LYS A 94 15.07 18.14 1.24
CA LYS A 94 15.50 18.01 -0.16
C LYS A 94 14.34 17.84 -1.15
N TYR A 95 13.29 17.10 -0.77
CA TYR A 95 12.20 16.73 -1.66
C TYR A 95 10.92 17.57 -1.50
N ASP A 96 10.86 18.52 -0.57
CA ASP A 96 9.62 19.27 -0.27
C ASP A 96 9.09 20.03 -1.49
N SER A 97 10.00 20.67 -2.24
CA SER A 97 9.64 21.41 -3.46
C SER A 97 9.08 20.50 -4.55
N PHE A 98 9.65 19.30 -4.71
CA PHE A 98 9.19 18.32 -5.69
C PHE A 98 7.81 17.76 -5.32
N VAL A 99 7.63 17.33 -4.07
CA VAL A 99 6.35 16.81 -3.56
C VAL A 99 5.23 17.85 -3.67
N THR A 100 5.53 19.11 -3.31
CA THR A 100 4.59 20.22 -3.46
C THR A 100 4.20 20.42 -4.93
N CYS A 101 5.16 20.34 -5.84
CA CYS A 101 4.88 20.42 -7.27
C CYS A 101 3.99 19.26 -7.74
N LEU A 102 4.26 18.01 -7.35
CA LEU A 102 3.43 16.85 -7.69
C LEU A 102 1.97 17.08 -7.28
N LYS A 103 1.76 17.52 -6.03
CA LYS A 103 0.42 17.83 -5.51
C LYS A 103 -0.26 18.95 -6.31
N ASN A 104 0.46 20.03 -6.61
CA ASN A 104 -0.08 21.16 -7.38
C ASN A 104 -0.41 20.79 -8.84
N LYS A 105 0.29 19.81 -9.40
CA LYS A 105 0.03 19.25 -10.74
C LYS A 105 -1.06 18.18 -10.74
N GLY A 106 -1.70 17.93 -9.60
CA GLY A 106 -2.81 16.98 -9.49
C GLY A 106 -2.39 15.51 -9.56
N ALA A 107 -1.12 15.20 -9.27
CA ALA A 107 -0.72 13.82 -9.07
C ALA A 107 -1.24 13.33 -7.72
N VAL A 108 -1.80 12.12 -7.69
CA VAL A 108 -2.31 11.46 -6.49
C VAL A 108 -1.71 10.07 -6.39
N PHE A 109 -1.14 9.77 -5.23
CA PHE A 109 -0.55 8.48 -4.90
C PHE A 109 -1.54 7.65 -4.08
N TYR A 110 -2.10 6.61 -4.69
CA TYR A 110 -2.98 5.65 -4.03
C TYR A 110 -2.18 4.44 -3.54
N GLY A 111 -2.35 4.07 -2.27
CA GLY A 111 -1.70 2.89 -1.71
C GLY A 111 -2.27 2.49 -0.37
N ALA A 112 -1.63 1.51 0.27
CA ALA A 112 -1.98 1.09 1.62
C ALA A 112 -0.79 1.22 2.58
N SER A 113 -1.04 1.56 3.84
CA SER A 113 0.00 1.70 4.87
C SER A 113 0.79 0.42 5.11
N TRP A 114 0.15 -0.75 5.02
CA TRP A 114 0.77 -2.06 5.18
C TRP A 114 1.46 -2.60 3.91
N CYS A 115 1.32 -1.92 2.77
CA CYS A 115 1.85 -2.39 1.49
C CYS A 115 3.36 -2.12 1.38
N SER A 116 4.15 -3.18 1.17
CA SER A 116 5.62 -3.10 1.09
C SER A 116 6.10 -2.13 0.01
N HIS A 117 5.61 -2.28 -1.23
CA HIS A 117 5.94 -1.37 -2.34
C HIS A 117 5.52 0.08 -2.10
N CYS A 118 4.41 0.28 -1.39
CA CYS A 118 3.93 1.60 -1.02
C CYS A 118 4.87 2.27 -0.01
N ASN A 119 5.42 1.48 0.92
CA ASN A 119 6.43 1.95 1.86
C ASN A 119 7.75 2.23 1.16
N THR A 120 8.20 1.40 0.22
CA THR A 120 9.37 1.68 -0.63
C THR A 120 9.20 3.00 -1.38
N GLN A 121 8.06 3.21 -2.02
CA GLN A 121 7.75 4.48 -2.70
C GLN A 121 7.82 5.67 -1.75
N LYS A 122 7.26 5.57 -0.54
CA LYS A 122 7.32 6.65 0.47
C LYS A 122 8.75 6.93 0.93
N LEU A 123 9.58 5.89 1.08
CA LEU A 123 10.96 6.02 1.52
C LEU A 123 11.83 6.82 0.54
N LEU A 124 11.53 6.78 -0.76
CA LEU A 124 12.22 7.61 -1.76
C LEU A 124 12.18 9.11 -1.40
N PHE A 125 11.10 9.57 -0.78
CA PHE A 125 10.89 10.97 -0.41
C PHE A 125 11.44 11.35 0.97
N GLY A 126 12.05 10.42 1.71
CA GLY A 126 12.63 10.69 3.02
C GLY A 126 11.64 11.36 3.98
N ALA A 127 12.06 12.46 4.61
CA ALA A 127 11.23 13.26 5.51
C ALA A 127 10.03 13.92 4.81
N SER A 128 10.12 14.20 3.51
CA SER A 128 9.04 14.80 2.73
C SER A 128 7.88 13.85 2.44
N LYS A 129 7.97 12.58 2.84
CA LYS A 129 6.91 11.58 2.61
C LYS A 129 5.55 12.00 3.19
N ASP A 130 5.56 12.79 4.27
CA ASP A 130 4.34 13.25 4.95
C ASP A 130 3.62 14.36 4.17
N LEU A 131 4.31 14.98 3.21
CA LEU A 131 3.73 15.97 2.30
C LEU A 131 3.15 15.34 1.03
N LEU A 132 3.36 14.04 0.81
CA LEU A 132 2.92 13.36 -0.42
C LEU A 132 1.40 13.51 -0.62
N PRO A 133 0.93 13.67 -1.87
CA PRO A 133 -0.49 13.62 -2.20
C PRO A 133 -1.02 12.18 -2.11
N TYR A 134 -0.92 11.57 -0.93
CA TYR A 134 -1.23 10.17 -0.66
C TYR A 134 -2.71 9.98 -0.28
N THR A 135 -3.34 8.95 -0.82
CA THR A 135 -4.67 8.48 -0.41
C THR A 135 -4.56 7.06 0.13
N GLU A 136 -4.97 6.89 1.39
CA GLU A 136 -5.03 5.57 2.03
C GLU A 136 -6.20 4.75 1.47
N CYS A 137 -5.86 3.59 0.93
CA CYS A 137 -6.80 2.68 0.29
C CYS A 137 -7.21 1.51 1.16
N SER A 138 -6.60 1.29 2.33
CA SER A 138 -7.05 0.25 3.27
C SER A 138 -8.04 0.80 4.29
N VAL A 139 -9.06 0.00 4.60
CA VAL A 139 -9.97 0.26 5.70
C VAL A 139 -9.45 -0.48 6.94
N PRO A 140 -9.31 0.17 8.10
CA PRO A 140 -8.91 -0.49 9.33
C PRO A 140 -9.80 -1.70 9.64
N ASP A 141 -9.20 -2.78 10.14
CA ASP A 141 -9.87 -4.01 10.56
C ASP A 141 -10.75 -4.68 9.49
N SER A 142 -10.50 -4.38 8.21
CA SER A 142 -11.23 -4.92 7.08
C SER A 142 -10.32 -5.27 5.91
N ARG A 143 -10.78 -6.20 5.07
CA ARG A 143 -10.16 -6.50 3.78
C ARG A 143 -10.71 -5.63 2.65
N GLU A 144 -11.61 -4.70 2.98
CA GLU A 144 -12.17 -3.78 2.01
C GLU A 144 -11.19 -2.68 1.61
N GLN A 145 -11.31 -2.27 0.36
CA GLN A 145 -10.68 -1.06 -0.14
C GLN A 145 -11.49 0.18 0.30
N ALA A 146 -10.83 1.30 0.57
CA ALA A 146 -11.50 2.56 0.87
C ALA A 146 -12.34 3.04 -0.34
N LYS A 147 -13.49 3.68 -0.08
CA LYS A 147 -14.39 4.16 -1.14
C LYS A 147 -13.68 5.08 -2.14
N ALA A 148 -12.80 5.97 -1.64
CA ALA A 148 -12.01 6.87 -2.49
C ALA A 148 -11.18 6.12 -3.55
N CYS A 149 -10.66 4.93 -3.24
CA CYS A 149 -9.89 4.12 -4.17
C CYS A 149 -10.78 3.27 -5.09
N LYS A 150 -11.91 2.76 -4.57
CA LYS A 150 -12.94 2.07 -5.39
C LYS A 150 -13.51 3.01 -6.47
N ASP A 151 -13.91 4.21 -6.08
CA ASP A 151 -14.48 5.23 -6.99
C ASP A 151 -13.47 5.67 -8.05
N ASN A 152 -12.17 5.63 -7.71
CA ASN A 152 -11.09 5.91 -8.65
C ASN A 152 -10.61 4.67 -9.41
N GLY A 153 -11.23 3.50 -9.25
CA GLY A 153 -10.86 2.27 -9.94
C GLY A 153 -9.41 1.85 -9.71
N ILE A 154 -8.92 1.95 -8.48
CA ILE A 154 -7.56 1.54 -8.13
C ILE A 154 -7.54 0.01 -7.96
N MET A 155 -6.84 -0.68 -8.86
CA MET A 155 -6.80 -2.16 -8.88
C MET A 155 -5.56 -2.76 -8.20
N ALA A 156 -4.49 -1.98 -8.08
CA ALA A 156 -3.23 -2.43 -7.52
C ALA A 156 -2.54 -1.28 -6.76
N TYR A 157 -1.64 -1.63 -5.84
CA TYR A 157 -0.86 -0.67 -5.07
C TYR A 157 0.64 -0.90 -5.29
N PRO A 158 1.44 0.18 -5.28
CA PRO A 158 1.01 1.57 -5.38
C PRO A 158 0.46 1.90 -6.77
N THR A 159 -0.38 2.95 -6.88
CA THR A 159 -0.80 3.51 -8.16
C THR A 159 -0.73 5.04 -8.08
N TRP A 160 -0.07 5.66 -9.05
CA TRP A 160 -0.14 7.09 -9.29
C TRP A 160 -1.19 7.40 -10.34
N LYS A 161 -2.05 8.39 -10.08
CA LYS A 161 -3.00 8.95 -11.05
C LYS A 161 -2.67 10.42 -11.25
N PHE A 162 -2.66 10.87 -12.49
CA PHE A 162 -2.31 12.25 -12.85
C PHE A 162 -3.52 13.05 -13.31
N ALA A 163 -3.36 14.37 -13.46
CA ALA A 163 -4.44 15.28 -13.85
C ALA A 163 -5.02 14.98 -15.24
N ASP A 164 -4.21 14.42 -16.14
CA ASP A 164 -4.64 13.96 -17.48
C ASP A 164 -5.43 12.63 -17.44
N GLY A 165 -5.59 12.03 -16.25
CA GLY A 165 -6.25 10.74 -16.05
C GLY A 165 -5.35 9.54 -16.30
N SER A 166 -4.13 9.74 -16.80
CA SER A 166 -3.15 8.67 -16.97
C SER A 166 -2.69 8.11 -15.63
N ARG A 167 -2.12 6.90 -15.65
CA ARG A 167 -1.70 6.18 -14.45
C ARG A 167 -0.33 5.56 -14.62
N LEU A 168 0.37 5.43 -13.49
CA LEU A 168 1.51 4.53 -13.33
C LEU A 168 1.16 3.55 -12.21
N VAL A 169 1.30 2.26 -12.49
CA VAL A 169 1.04 1.18 -11.53
C VAL A 169 2.39 0.62 -11.09
N GLY A 170 2.55 0.41 -9.79
CA GLY A 170 3.83 0.06 -9.19
C GLY A 170 4.61 1.29 -8.73
N GLU A 171 5.79 1.03 -8.17
CA GLU A 171 6.71 2.06 -7.74
C GLU A 171 7.15 2.91 -8.95
N ALA A 172 7.17 4.23 -8.77
CA ALA A 172 7.55 5.19 -9.79
C ALA A 172 8.79 5.97 -9.35
N SER A 173 9.72 6.15 -10.28
CA SER A 173 10.93 6.94 -10.06
C SER A 173 10.65 8.44 -10.08
N PHE A 174 11.61 9.27 -9.64
CA PHE A 174 11.47 10.72 -9.73
C PHE A 174 11.38 11.20 -11.18
N GLU A 175 12.10 10.57 -12.10
CA GLU A 175 12.07 10.85 -13.53
C GLU A 175 10.69 10.60 -14.13
N GLU A 176 10.06 9.46 -13.81
CA GLU A 176 8.72 9.14 -14.31
C GLU A 176 7.67 10.13 -13.77
N LEU A 177 7.74 10.42 -12.47
CA LEU A 177 6.86 11.39 -11.84
C LEU A 177 7.06 12.81 -12.40
N ALA A 178 8.30 13.22 -12.61
CA ALA A 178 8.65 14.49 -13.24
C ALA A 178 8.14 14.56 -14.68
N GLN A 179 8.32 13.50 -15.47
CA GLN A 179 7.84 13.44 -16.85
C GLN A 179 6.31 13.60 -16.92
N LYS A 180 5.58 12.95 -16.01
CA LYS A 180 4.11 13.01 -15.96
C LYS A 180 3.56 14.35 -15.47
N THR A 181 4.31 15.07 -14.64
CA THR A 181 3.84 16.32 -14.01
C THR A 181 4.51 17.59 -14.54
N SER A 182 5.56 17.44 -15.35
CA SER A 182 6.48 18.52 -15.73
C SER A 182 7.12 19.22 -14.53
N CYS A 183 7.27 18.53 -13.39
CA CYS A 183 7.98 19.03 -12.23
C CYS A 183 9.49 18.89 -12.40
N ARG A 184 10.27 19.84 -11.86
CA ARG A 184 11.73 19.78 -11.88
C ARG A 184 12.22 18.67 -10.94
N LEU A 185 13.20 17.88 -11.37
CA LEU A 185 13.84 16.87 -10.53
C LEU A 185 14.49 17.49 -9.27
N PRO A 186 14.43 16.78 -8.12
CA PRO A 186 15.02 17.21 -6.85
C PRO A 186 16.54 16.94 -6.72
#